data_AF-A0A2Z5URR4-F1
#
_entry.id   AF-A0A2Z5URR4-F1
#
_cell.length_a   1.000
_cell.length_b   1.000
_cell.length_c   1.000
_cell.angle_alpha   90.00
_cell.angle_beta   90.00
_cell.angle_gamma   90.00
#
_symmetry.space_group_name_H-M   'P 1'
#
loop_
_entity.id
_entity.type
_entity.pdbx_description
1 polymer ?
#
loop_
_entity_poly.entity_id
_entity_poly.type
_entity_poly.pdbx_seq_one_letter_code
_entity_poly.pdbx_strand_id
1 'polypeptide(L)'
;MPLVGSWALDASLMPGRERPQRVVITFRAAQDGKWTTLVEIVAPDGSTKRAESIAALDGIPVPVNGNMDIIDSVALRQPAPDTLVMTLGKAGERVSTRVYTVAKDMKSMTETIVWSVDTRQNLETTHFNRID
;
A
#
# COMPACT_ATOMS: atom_id res chain seq x y z
N MET A 1 3.73 -15.01 -7.99
CA MET A 1 2.81 -13.88 -8.23
C MET A 1 3.62 -12.59 -8.16
N PRO A 2 3.62 -11.74 -9.19
CA PRO A 2 4.53 -10.58 -9.28
C PRO A 2 4.53 -9.65 -8.07
N LEU A 3 3.39 -9.42 -7.43
CA LEU A 3 3.26 -8.55 -6.26
C LEU A 3 3.71 -9.21 -4.93
N VAL A 4 3.68 -10.54 -4.84
CA VAL A 4 4.04 -11.26 -3.61
C VAL A 4 5.52 -11.05 -3.29
N GLY A 5 5.80 -10.71 -2.05
CA GLY A 5 7.12 -10.34 -1.56
C GLY A 5 7.12 -9.04 -0.77
N SER A 6 8.31 -8.51 -0.52
CA SER A 6 8.54 -7.31 0.28
C SER A 6 9.12 -6.18 -0.56
N TRP A 7 8.59 -4.99 -0.35
CA TRP A 7 8.83 -3.81 -1.16
C TRP A 7 9.18 -2.64 -0.26
N ALA A 8 10.35 -2.04 -0.44
CA ALA A 8 10.81 -0.86 0.28
C ALA A 8 10.61 0.40 -0.55
N LEU A 9 10.00 1.43 0.04
CA LEU A 9 9.81 2.73 -0.61
C LEU A 9 11.15 3.38 -0.92
N ASP A 10 11.32 3.85 -2.15
CA ASP A 10 12.36 4.80 -2.53
C ASP A 10 11.90 6.21 -2.15
N ALA A 11 12.34 6.66 -0.97
CA ALA A 11 11.98 7.97 -0.45
C ALA A 11 12.91 9.11 -0.96
N SER A 12 13.82 8.82 -1.92
CA SER A 12 14.83 9.79 -2.39
C SER A 12 14.22 11.05 -3.02
N LEU A 13 13.04 10.92 -3.63
CA LEU A 13 12.30 12.01 -4.28
C LEU A 13 11.35 12.76 -3.34
N MET A 14 11.13 12.28 -2.10
CA MET A 14 10.21 12.92 -1.16
C MET A 14 10.86 14.13 -0.48
N PRO A 15 10.10 15.21 -0.18
CA PRO A 15 10.61 16.34 0.59
C PRO A 15 11.19 15.91 1.94
N GLY A 16 12.36 16.43 2.31
CA GLY A 16 13.12 15.95 3.48
C GLY A 16 12.36 15.99 4.81
N ARG A 17 11.45 16.95 4.99
CA ARG A 17 10.65 17.09 6.23
C ARG A 17 9.62 15.97 6.42
N GLU A 18 9.09 15.44 5.32
CA GLU A 18 8.04 14.42 5.31
C GLU A 18 8.60 13.02 5.02
N ARG A 19 9.88 12.96 4.61
CA ARG A 19 10.57 11.75 4.20
C ARG A 19 10.65 10.73 5.34
N PRO A 20 9.96 9.58 5.25
CA PRO A 20 10.07 8.52 6.25
C PRO A 20 11.49 7.96 6.27
N GLN A 21 11.92 7.45 7.44
CA GLN A 21 13.17 6.71 7.53
C GLN A 21 13.07 5.37 6.81
N ARG A 22 11.89 4.73 6.84
CA ARG A 22 11.62 3.46 6.17
C ARG A 22 10.13 3.27 5.94
N VAL A 23 9.76 2.75 4.78
CA VAL A 23 8.44 2.16 4.53
C VAL A 23 8.65 0.82 3.86
N VAL A 24 8.05 -0.23 4.40
CA VAL A 24 8.03 -1.57 3.82
C VAL A 24 6.59 -2.03 3.67
N ILE A 25 6.27 -2.58 2.50
CA ILE A 25 5.02 -3.28 2.23
C ILE A 25 5.34 -4.73 1.93
N THR A 26 4.69 -5.66 2.62
CA THR A 26 4.79 -7.09 2.35
C THR A 26 3.43 -7.63 1.93
N PHE A 27 3.38 -8.25 0.76
CA PHE A 27 2.21 -8.97 0.25
C PHE A 27 2.46 -10.48 0.32
N ARG A 28 1.53 -11.21 0.93
CA ARG A 28 1.55 -12.68 0.97
C ARG A 28 0.23 -13.22 0.44
N ALA A 29 0.28 -14.13 -0.52
CA ALA A 29 -0.89 -14.85 -0.98
C ALA A 29 -1.03 -16.15 -0.17
N ALA A 30 -2.24 -16.44 0.30
CA ALA A 30 -2.60 -17.71 0.93
C ALA A 30 -3.31 -18.64 -0.07
N GLN A 31 -3.33 -19.94 0.22
CA GLN A 31 -3.95 -20.94 -0.65
C GLN A 31 -5.48 -20.81 -0.75
N ASP A 32 -6.11 -20.11 0.20
CA ASP A 32 -7.55 -19.86 0.23
C ASP A 32 -7.99 -18.66 -0.63
N GLY A 33 -7.06 -18.08 -1.40
CA GLY A 33 -7.32 -16.92 -2.26
C GLY A 33 -7.29 -15.58 -1.52
N LYS A 34 -6.99 -15.57 -0.21
CA LYS A 34 -6.80 -14.33 0.56
C LYS A 34 -5.36 -13.83 0.47
N TRP A 35 -5.22 -12.54 0.66
CA TRP A 35 -3.96 -11.82 0.67
C TRP A 35 -3.75 -11.19 2.03
N THR A 36 -2.60 -11.45 2.63
CA THR A 36 -2.11 -10.67 3.76
C THR A 36 -1.33 -9.48 3.25
N THR A 37 -1.72 -8.28 3.66
CA THR A 37 -0.93 -7.07 3.46
C THR A 37 -0.41 -6.59 4.81
N LEU A 38 0.90 -6.41 4.91
CA LEU A 38 1.57 -5.80 6.06
C LEU A 38 2.30 -4.54 5.60
N VAL A 39 2.03 -3.42 6.26
CA VAL A 39 2.72 -2.15 6.04
C VAL A 39 3.41 -1.76 7.33
N GLU A 40 4.69 -1.42 7.24
CA GLU A 40 5.50 -0.93 8.35
C GLU A 40 6.18 0.38 7.95
N ILE A 41 5.96 1.42 8.75
CA ILE A 41 6.49 2.77 8.52
C ILE A 41 7.31 3.17 9.74
N VAL A 42 8.52 3.66 9.50
CA VAL A 42 9.32 4.42 10.45
C VAL A 42 9.30 5.87 10.00
N ALA A 43 8.60 6.72 10.75
CA ALA A 43 8.43 8.13 10.45
C ALA A 43 9.75 8.91 10.62
N PRO A 44 9.84 10.18 10.16
CA PRO A 44 11.04 10.98 10.29
C PRO A 44 11.56 11.09 11.74
N ASP A 45 10.63 11.15 12.70
CA ASP A 45 10.90 11.22 14.14
C ASP A 45 11.25 9.87 14.80
N GLY A 46 11.30 8.79 14.02
CA GLY A 46 11.57 7.43 14.50
C GLY A 46 10.34 6.71 15.07
N SER A 47 9.18 7.35 15.16
CA SER A 47 7.95 6.67 15.55
C SER A 47 7.55 5.60 14.53
N THR A 48 6.95 4.51 15.01
CA THR A 48 6.60 3.36 14.17
C THR A 48 5.10 3.25 13.99
N LYS A 49 4.68 3.05 12.74
CA LYS A 49 3.30 2.74 12.38
C LYS A 49 3.24 1.41 11.65
N ARG A 50 2.21 0.62 11.95
CA ARG A 50 1.95 -0.68 11.36
C ARG A 50 0.48 -0.80 11.00
N ALA A 51 0.22 -1.37 9.83
CA ALA A 51 -1.10 -1.75 9.38
C ALA A 51 -1.05 -3.19 8.83
N GLU A 52 -2.02 -4.01 9.20
CA GLU A 52 -2.12 -5.40 8.76
C GLU A 52 -3.55 -5.76 8.40
N SER A 53 -3.73 -6.51 7.31
CA SER A 53 -5.04 -6.96 6.85
C SER A 53 -4.96 -8.32 6.18
N ILE A 54 -6.08 -9.04 6.18
CA ILE A 54 -6.28 -10.28 5.42
C ILE A 54 -7.55 -10.10 4.59
N ALA A 55 -7.40 -9.90 3.28
CA ALA A 55 -8.49 -9.57 2.37
C ALA A 55 -8.54 -10.50 1.16
N ALA A 56 -9.75 -10.79 0.67
CA ALA A 56 -9.91 -11.39 -0.65
C ALA A 56 -9.74 -10.32 -1.75
N LEU A 57 -9.53 -10.76 -2.99
CA LEU A 57 -9.43 -9.88 -4.17
C LEU A 57 -10.81 -9.60 -4.80
N ASP A 58 -11.87 -9.55 -3.99
CA ASP A 58 -13.26 -9.41 -4.43
C ASP A 58 -13.77 -7.96 -4.39
N GLY A 59 -13.05 -7.05 -3.75
CA GLY A 59 -13.42 -5.65 -3.57
C GLY A 59 -14.30 -5.39 -2.33
N ILE A 60 -14.49 -6.39 -1.46
CA ILE A 60 -15.23 -6.22 -0.21
C ILE A 60 -14.27 -5.66 0.86
N PRO A 61 -14.64 -4.55 1.55
CA PRO A 61 -13.80 -4.00 2.60
C PRO A 61 -13.72 -4.93 3.81
N VAL A 62 -12.51 -5.10 4.33
CA VAL A 62 -12.22 -5.83 5.58
C VAL A 62 -11.50 -4.91 6.56
N PRO A 63 -11.52 -5.23 7.88
CA PRO A 63 -10.81 -4.45 8.88
C PRO A 63 -9.28 -4.43 8.65
N VAL A 64 -8.67 -3.29 9.00
CA VAL A 64 -7.22 -3.14 9.14
C VAL A 64 -6.89 -3.10 10.63
N ASN A 65 -5.92 -3.91 11.04
CA ASN A 65 -5.39 -3.95 12.40
C ASN A 65 -4.06 -3.19 12.48
N GLY A 66 -3.66 -2.78 13.69
CA GLY A 66 -2.39 -2.10 13.94
C GLY A 66 -2.59 -0.75 14.64
N ASN A 67 -1.60 0.14 14.53
CA ASN A 67 -1.60 1.47 15.16
C ASN A 67 -1.61 2.62 14.14
N MET A 68 -2.00 2.33 12.89
CA MET A 68 -2.11 3.33 11.83
C MET A 68 -3.51 3.96 11.82
N ASP A 69 -3.71 4.99 12.65
CA ASP A 69 -5.05 5.53 12.94
C ASP A 69 -5.78 6.18 11.74
N ILE A 70 -5.07 6.48 10.66
CA ILE A 70 -5.61 7.15 9.47
C ILE A 70 -6.48 6.25 8.60
N ILE A 71 -6.48 4.93 8.84
CA ILE A 71 -7.28 3.94 8.12
C ILE A 71 -7.83 2.91 9.10
N ASP A 72 -8.97 2.29 8.78
CA ASP A 72 -9.54 1.17 9.53
C ASP A 72 -10.06 0.03 8.63
N SER A 73 -10.04 0.24 7.31
CA SER A 73 -10.56 -0.71 6.35
C SER A 73 -9.76 -0.71 5.05
N VAL A 74 -9.73 -1.87 4.40
CA VAL A 74 -9.10 -2.06 3.09
C VAL A 74 -9.95 -2.98 2.21
N ALA A 75 -10.06 -2.66 0.93
CA ALA A 75 -10.64 -3.52 -0.10
C ALA A 75 -9.63 -3.72 -1.23
N LEU A 76 -9.53 -4.94 -1.76
CA LEU A 76 -8.54 -5.31 -2.78
C LEU A 76 -9.19 -5.84 -4.06
N ARG A 77 -8.61 -5.50 -5.21
CA ARG A 77 -8.93 -6.08 -6.52
C ARG A 77 -7.65 -6.24 -7.33
N GLN A 78 -7.51 -7.34 -8.05
CA GLN A 78 -6.36 -7.59 -8.92
C GLN A 78 -6.81 -7.66 -10.39
N PRO A 79 -6.81 -6.54 -11.14
CA PRO A 79 -7.24 -6.54 -12.54
C PRO A 79 -6.24 -7.24 -13.48
N ALA A 80 -4.98 -7.37 -13.09
CA ALA A 80 -3.93 -8.06 -13.84
C ALA A 80 -2.92 -8.71 -12.88
N PRO A 81 -2.17 -9.75 -13.30
CA PRO A 81 -1.23 -10.46 -12.42
C PRO A 81 -0.17 -9.58 -11.74
N ASP A 82 0.20 -8.46 -12.36
CA ASP A 82 1.20 -7.50 -11.92
C ASP A 82 0.61 -6.25 -11.23
N THR A 83 -0.72 -6.13 -11.16
CA THR A 83 -1.40 -4.90 -10.74
C THR A 83 -2.40 -5.15 -9.61
N LEU A 84 -2.25 -4.44 -8.49
CA LEU A 84 -3.17 -4.45 -7.36
C LEU A 84 -3.84 -3.09 -7.24
N VAL A 85 -5.18 -3.09 -7.15
CA VAL A 85 -5.96 -1.92 -6.74
C VAL A 85 -6.36 -2.11 -5.29
N MET A 86 -6.03 -1.12 -4.46
CA MET A 86 -6.28 -1.10 -3.03
C MET A 86 -7.05 0.17 -2.67
N THR A 87 -8.22 0.04 -2.06
CA THR A 87 -8.94 1.18 -1.50
C THR A 87 -8.82 1.14 0.02
N LEU A 88 -8.36 2.25 0.60
CA LEU A 88 -8.25 2.45 2.04
C LEU A 88 -9.40 3.34 2.52
N GLY A 89 -10.02 2.97 3.62
CA GLY A 89 -11.13 3.71 4.23
C GLY A 89 -10.90 4.02 5.70
N LYS A 90 -11.68 4.99 6.18
CA LYS A 90 -11.78 5.39 7.58
C LYS A 90 -13.22 5.75 7.91
N ALA A 91 -13.77 5.15 8.97
CA ALA A 91 -15.11 5.46 9.48
C ALA A 91 -16.22 5.42 8.41
N GLY A 92 -16.12 4.51 7.44
CA GLY A 92 -17.06 4.36 6.34
C GLY A 92 -16.82 5.28 5.14
N GLU A 93 -15.84 6.18 5.21
CA GLU A 93 -15.45 7.05 4.09
C GLU A 93 -14.18 6.55 3.41
N ARG A 94 -14.07 6.79 2.10
CA ARG A 94 -12.86 6.47 1.33
C ARG A 94 -11.77 7.48 1.65
N VAL A 95 -10.59 7.02 2.06
CA VAL A 95 -9.40 7.85 2.27
C VAL A 95 -8.62 8.00 0.97
N SER A 96 -8.29 6.88 0.34
CA SER A 96 -7.55 6.85 -0.94
C SER A 96 -7.81 5.57 -1.71
N THR A 97 -7.59 5.64 -3.03
CA THR A 97 -7.39 4.45 -3.87
C THR A 97 -5.94 4.45 -4.34
N ARG A 98 -5.29 3.30 -4.21
CA ARG A 98 -3.89 3.08 -4.58
C ARG A 98 -3.82 2.01 -5.65
N VAL A 99 -3.01 2.25 -6.66
CA VAL A 99 -2.72 1.27 -7.71
C VAL A 99 -1.24 0.92 -7.63
N TYR A 100 -0.96 -0.34 -7.35
CA TYR A 100 0.40 -0.88 -7.36
C TYR A 100 0.62 -1.67 -8.63
N THR A 101 1.68 -1.36 -9.38
CA THR A 101 2.04 -2.10 -10.60
C THR A 101 3.51 -2.50 -10.55
N VAL A 102 3.78 -3.79 -10.68
CA VAL A 102 5.13 -4.36 -10.69
C VAL A 102 5.70 -4.32 -12.10
N ALA A 103 6.94 -3.83 -12.24
CA ALA A 103 7.64 -3.82 -13.52
C ALA A 103 7.95 -5.24 -14.01
N LYS A 104 8.15 -5.38 -15.33
CA LYS A 104 8.44 -6.69 -15.97
C LYS A 104 9.69 -7.39 -15.42
N ASP A 105 10.66 -6.62 -14.93
CA ASP A 105 11.88 -7.15 -14.32
C ASP A 105 11.68 -7.67 -12.88
N MET A 106 10.48 -7.45 -12.31
CA MET A 106 10.07 -7.81 -10.94
C MET A 106 10.88 -7.12 -9.84
N LYS A 107 11.69 -6.12 -10.17
CA LYS A 107 12.58 -5.43 -9.22
C LYS A 107 11.98 -4.16 -8.65
N SER A 108 11.09 -3.53 -9.40
CA SER A 108 10.44 -2.27 -9.01
C SER A 108 8.92 -2.40 -9.03
N MET A 109 8.28 -1.61 -8.17
CA MET A 109 6.84 -1.44 -8.10
C MET A 109 6.52 0.04 -8.03
N THR A 110 5.59 0.50 -8.86
CA THR A 110 5.08 1.86 -8.83
C THR A 110 3.76 1.87 -8.07
N GLU A 111 3.60 2.82 -7.13
CA GLU A 111 2.34 3.13 -6.48
C GLU A 111 1.81 4.44 -7.05
N THR A 112 0.57 4.45 -7.50
CA THR A 112 -0.17 5.67 -7.84
C THR A 112 -1.30 5.87 -6.83
N ILE A 113 -1.38 7.04 -6.22
CA ILE A 113 -2.36 7.36 -5.17
C ILE A 113 -3.37 8.38 -5.69
N VAL A 114 -4.64 8.06 -5.50
CA VAL A 114 -5.80 8.93 -5.69
C VAL A 114 -6.39 9.23 -4.32
N TRP A 115 -6.09 10.42 -3.79
CA TRP A 115 -6.65 10.90 -2.52
C TRP A 115 -8.12 11.30 -2.68
N SER A 116 -8.98 11.00 -1.71
CA SER A 116 -10.39 11.44 -1.76
C SER A 116 -10.58 12.92 -1.49
N VAL A 117 -9.71 13.52 -0.67
CA VAL A 117 -9.84 14.91 -0.18
C VAL A 117 -9.09 15.93 -1.03
N ASP A 118 -8.32 15.50 -2.04
CA ASP A 118 -7.63 16.44 -2.91
C ASP A 118 -8.63 17.03 -3.92
N THR A 119 -8.86 18.34 -3.82
CA THR A 119 -9.68 19.11 -4.78
C THR A 119 -8.95 19.34 -6.09
N ARG A 120 -7.62 19.13 -6.10
CA ARG A 120 -6.80 19.10 -7.31
C ARG A 120 -6.85 17.67 -7.84
N GLN A 121 -7.09 17.49 -9.12
CA GLN A 121 -7.12 16.18 -9.79
C GLN A 121 -5.70 15.61 -9.98
N ASN A 122 -4.85 15.75 -8.96
CA ASN A 122 -3.47 15.34 -9.02
C ASN A 122 -3.34 13.89 -8.58
N LEU A 123 -2.52 13.15 -9.32
CA LEU A 123 -2.08 11.82 -8.94
C LEU A 123 -0.72 11.93 -8.27
N GLU A 124 -0.58 11.31 -7.10
CA GLU A 124 0.73 11.14 -6.48
C GLU A 124 1.32 9.81 -6.94
N THR A 125 2.63 9.78 -7.16
CA THR A 125 3.34 8.56 -7.55
C THR A 125 4.55 8.35 -6.66
N THR A 126 4.70 7.14 -6.14
CA THR A 126 5.88 6.70 -5.41
C THR A 126 6.43 5.40 -6.00
N HIS A 127 7.68 5.08 -5.69
CA HIS A 127 8.35 3.89 -6.22
C HIS A 127 8.86 3.03 -5.07
N PHE A 128 8.81 1.72 -5.27
CA PHE A 128 9.33 0.74 -4.34
C PHE A 128 10.31 -0.18 -5.04
N ASN A 129 11.32 -0.62 -4.29
CA ASN A 129 12.28 -1.63 -4.69
C ASN A 129 11.98 -2.93 -3.97
N ARG A 130 12.06 -4.06 -4.66
CA ARG A 130 11.99 -5.38 -4.04
C ARG A 130 13.21 -5.60 -3.13
N ILE A 131 13.00 -6.20 -1.97
CA ILE A 131 14.05 -6.41 -0.95
C ILE A 131 14.17 -7.86 -0.48
N ASP A 132 13.54 -8.80 -1.18
CA ASP A 132 13.61 -10.25 -0.95
C ASP A 132 14.03 -11.04 -2.20
#